data_AF-A0A1F8MS94-F1
#
_entry.id   AF-A0A1F8MS94-F1
#
_cell.length_a   1.000
_cell.length_b   1.000
_cell.length_c   1.000
_cell.angle_alpha   90.00
_cell.angle_beta   90.00
_cell.angle_gamma   90.00
#
_symmetry.space_group_name_H-M   'P 1'
#
loop_
_entity.id
_entity.type
_entity.pdbx_description
1 polymer ?
#
loop_
_entity_poly.entity_id
_entity_poly.type
_entity_poly.pdbx_seq_one_letter_code
_entity_poly.pdbx_strand_id
1 'polypeptide(L)'
;ARLGDIFVNDAFGTSHRAHASISGIAKYLPAVAGLLLEKEINTLGGLLEKPVHPFTSMFGGAKVSDKVGMLKNIMGKVDCLLIGGGMAATFLKA
;
A
#
# COMPACT_ATOMS: atom_id res chain seq x y z
N ALA A 1 9.21 6.05 25.74
CA ALA A 1 8.87 4.62 25.87
C ALA A 1 8.64 4.17 27.32
N ARG A 2 8.20 5.03 28.24
CA ARG A 2 8.05 4.67 29.67
C ARG A 2 6.70 4.02 30.02
N LEU A 3 5.81 3.87 29.03
CA LEU A 3 4.41 3.50 29.24
C LEU A 3 4.13 2.00 29.02
N GLY A 4 5.16 1.21 28.71
CA GLY A 4 5.04 -0.22 28.47
C GLY A 4 6.35 -0.80 27.95
N ASP A 5 6.40 -2.13 27.90
CA ASP A 5 7.62 -2.88 27.58
C ASP A 5 7.68 -3.30 26.10
N ILE A 6 6.52 -3.35 25.41
CA ILE A 6 6.37 -3.74 24.01
C ILE A 6 5.46 -2.74 23.31
N PHE A 7 5.79 -2.41 22.07
CA PHE A 7 4.95 -1.64 21.17
C PHE A 7 4.26 -2.55 20.16
N VAL A 8 2.93 -2.50 20.09
CA VAL A 8 2.13 -3.20 19.07
C VAL A 8 1.56 -2.15 18.12
N ASN A 9 1.91 -2.21 16.84
CA ASN A 9 1.31 -1.35 15.82
C ASN A 9 0.19 -2.11 15.11
N ASP A 10 -1.05 -1.66 15.29
CA ASP A 10 -2.22 -2.21 14.61
C ASP A 10 -2.90 -1.21 13.66
N ALA A 11 -2.17 -0.16 13.25
CA ALA A 11 -2.69 0.97 12.48
C ALA A 11 -1.97 1.12 11.12
N PHE A 12 -2.31 0.27 10.14
CA PHE A 12 -1.71 0.33 8.80
C PHE A 12 -1.90 1.69 8.11
N GLY A 13 -3.11 2.25 8.17
CA GLY A 13 -3.44 3.51 7.51
C GLY A 13 -2.61 4.72 7.94
N THR A 14 -2.00 4.70 9.13
CA THR A 14 -1.10 5.76 9.63
C THR A 14 0.38 5.41 9.49
N SER A 15 0.70 4.15 9.15
CA SER A 15 2.06 3.62 9.09
C SER A 15 2.91 4.20 7.96
N HIS A 16 2.28 4.88 6.98
CA HIS A 16 2.97 5.62 5.92
C HIS A 16 3.60 6.94 6.41
N ARG A 17 3.41 7.34 7.67
CA ARG A 17 3.94 8.59 8.25
C ARG A 17 4.90 8.32 9.40
N ALA A 18 5.97 9.10 9.44
CA ALA A 18 6.96 9.03 10.52
C ALA A 18 6.52 9.84 11.75
N HIS A 19 5.54 9.34 12.50
CA HIS A 19 5.05 9.98 13.73
C HIS A 19 5.62 9.32 15.00
N ALA A 20 5.64 10.07 16.10
CA ALA A 20 6.15 9.60 17.39
C ALA A 20 5.46 8.32 17.89
N SER A 21 4.14 8.23 17.74
CA SER A 21 3.33 7.07 18.15
C SER A 21 3.27 5.93 17.12
N ILE A 22 3.95 6.07 15.98
CA ILE A 22 3.93 5.09 14.88
C ILE A 22 5.33 4.49 14.71
N SER A 23 6.27 5.26 14.15
CA SER A 23 7.63 4.78 13.89
C SER A 23 8.64 5.27 14.93
N GLY A 24 8.34 6.36 15.65
CA GLY A 24 9.22 6.91 16.68
C GLY A 24 9.40 5.97 17.86
N ILE A 25 8.29 5.52 18.46
CA ILE A 25 8.30 4.63 19.63
C ILE A 25 8.95 3.26 19.36
N ALA A 26 8.81 2.73 18.14
CA ALA A 26 9.38 1.46 17.72
C ALA A 26 10.92 1.42 17.77
N LYS A 27 11.59 2.59 17.84
CA LYS A 27 13.06 2.66 18.02
C LYS A 27 13.52 2.39 19.44
N TYR A 28 12.60 2.42 20.42
CA TYR A 28 12.93 2.37 21.84
C TYR A 28 12.34 1.14 22.56
N LEU A 29 11.40 0.44 21.94
CA LEU A 29 10.79 -0.78 22.46
C LEU A 29 10.79 -1.86 21.38
N PRO A 30 10.84 -3.14 21.74
CA PRO A 30 10.45 -4.23 20.85
C PRO A 30 9.10 -3.91 20.19
N ALA A 31 9.05 -3.99 18.87
CA ALA A 31 7.90 -3.59 18.07
C ALA A 31 7.37 -4.78 17.27
N VAL A 32 6.06 -5.02 17.35
CA VAL A 32 5.37 -6.09 16.61
C VAL A 32 4.15 -5.55 15.87
N ALA A 33 3.75 -6.25 14.82
CA ALA A 33 2.49 -5.97 14.14
C ALA A 33 1.31 -6.56 14.93
N GLY A 34 0.23 -5.80 15.04
CA GLY A 34 -1.07 -6.33 15.44
C GLY A 34 -1.76 -7.06 14.29
N LEU A 35 -2.96 -7.60 14.55
CA LEU A 35 -3.69 -8.45 13.61
C LEU A 35 -4.17 -7.72 12.35
N LEU A 36 -4.59 -6.45 12.47
CA LEU A 36 -4.99 -5.63 11.33
C LEU A 36 -3.77 -5.27 10.48
N LEU A 37 -2.67 -4.87 11.12
CA LEU A 37 -1.44 -4.57 10.39
C LEU A 37 -0.88 -5.81 9.69
N GLU A 38 -0.85 -6.95 10.37
CA GLU A 38 -0.43 -8.24 9.82
C GLU A 38 -1.29 -8.62 8.61
N LYS A 39 -2.63 -8.54 8.74
CA LYS A 39 -3.55 -8.85 7.65
C LYS A 39 -3.30 -7.97 6.41
N GLU A 40 -3.10 -6.68 6.60
CA GLU A 40 -2.81 -5.74 5.51
C GLU A 40 -1.47 -6.05 4.83
N ILE A 41 -0.40 -6.29 5.61
CA ILE A 41 0.93 -6.66 5.08
C ILE A 41 0.84 -7.97 4.28
N ASN A 42 0.20 -9.00 4.83
CA ASN A 42 0.09 -10.30 4.16
C ASN A 42 -0.74 -10.20 2.88
N THR A 43 -1.83 -9.43 2.89
CA THR A 43 -2.71 -9.28 1.73
C THR A 43 -2.03 -8.46 0.63
N LEU A 44 -1.60 -7.24 0.95
CA LEU A 44 -1.01 -6.32 -0.04
C LEU A 44 0.38 -6.78 -0.49
N GLY A 45 1.18 -7.31 0.43
CA GLY A 45 2.49 -7.88 0.14
C GLY A 45 2.38 -9.09 -0.79
N GLY A 46 1.50 -10.04 -0.48
CA GLY A 46 1.27 -11.22 -1.32
C GLY A 46 0.84 -10.86 -2.74
N LEU A 47 -0.09 -9.90 -2.89
CA LEU A 47 -0.53 -9.39 -4.19
C LEU A 47 0.59 -8.75 -5.02
N LEU A 48 1.57 -8.13 -4.37
CA LEU A 48 2.67 -7.44 -5.06
C LEU A 48 3.89 -8.34 -5.31
N GLU A 49 4.14 -9.35 -4.48
CA GLU A 49 5.32 -10.22 -4.62
C GLU A 49 5.06 -11.41 -5.54
N LYS A 50 3.92 -12.08 -5.35
CA LYS A 50 3.55 -13.31 -6.09
C LYS A 50 2.04 -13.32 -6.35
N PRO A 51 1.54 -12.45 -7.25
CA PRO A 51 0.13 -12.46 -7.60
C PRO A 51 -0.27 -13.81 -8.21
N VAL A 52 -1.48 -14.26 -7.89
CA VAL A 52 -2.09 -15.40 -8.57
C VAL A 52 -2.63 -14.93 -9.91
N HIS A 53 -2.26 -15.63 -10.98
CA HIS A 53 -2.68 -15.30 -12.34
C HIS A 53 -3.99 -16.04 -12.71
N PRO A 54 -4.91 -15.41 -13.47
CA PRO A 54 -4.79 -14.08 -14.06
C PRO A 54 -4.95 -12.96 -13.03
N PHE A 55 -3.99 -12.03 -13.02
CA PHE A 55 -3.96 -10.86 -12.14
C PHE A 55 -4.37 -9.61 -12.91
N THR A 56 -5.60 -9.18 -12.68
CA THR A 56 -6.16 -7.96 -13.26
C THR A 56 -6.16 -6.84 -12.24
N SER A 57 -5.69 -5.66 -12.63
CA SER A 57 -5.76 -4.46 -11.79
C SER A 57 -6.62 -3.38 -12.43
N MET A 58 -7.37 -2.65 -11.60
CA MET A 58 -8.26 -1.57 -12.04
C MET A 58 -7.85 -0.24 -11.39
N PHE A 59 -7.63 0.76 -12.23
CA PHE A 59 -7.24 2.11 -11.81
C PHE A 59 -8.29 3.12 -12.23
N GLY A 60 -8.69 3.95 -11.28
CA GLY A 60 -9.51 5.12 -11.51
C GLY A 60 -8.94 6.36 -10.83
N GLY A 61 -9.57 7.51 -11.07
CA GLY A 61 -9.20 8.79 -10.50
C GLY A 61 -9.31 9.93 -11.51
N ALA A 62 -9.08 11.15 -11.04
CA ALA A 62 -9.18 12.34 -11.88
C ALA A 62 -7.91 12.60 -12.72
N LYS A 63 -6.72 12.29 -12.19
CA LYS A 63 -5.44 12.64 -12.81
C LYS A 63 -4.49 11.44 -12.83
N VAL A 64 -3.83 11.21 -13.97
CA VAL A 64 -2.82 10.17 -14.14
C VAL A 64 -1.61 10.41 -13.23
N SER A 65 -1.23 11.68 -13.03
CA SER A 65 -0.06 12.11 -12.24
C SER A 65 0.01 11.46 -10.87
N ASP A 66 -1.14 11.33 -10.20
CA ASP A 66 -1.26 10.86 -8.83
C ASP A 66 -1.08 9.33 -8.72
N LYS A 67 -1.11 8.63 -9.87
CA LYS A 67 -1.09 7.18 -9.98
C LYS A 67 0.13 6.64 -10.73
N VAL A 68 0.97 7.50 -11.31
CA VAL A 68 2.15 7.08 -12.10
C VAL A 68 3.07 6.14 -11.32
N GLY A 69 3.35 6.45 -10.05
CA GLY A 69 4.23 5.61 -9.21
C GLY A 69 3.67 4.21 -9.00
N MET A 70 2.37 4.09 -8.73
CA MET A 70 1.70 2.81 -8.54
C MET A 70 1.63 2.02 -9.84
N LEU A 71 1.30 2.67 -10.96
CA LEU A 71 1.31 2.03 -12.28
C LEU A 71 2.69 1.47 -12.61
N LYS A 72 3.77 2.25 -12.43
CA LYS A 72 5.14 1.75 -12.65
C LYS A 72 5.47 0.49 -11.83
N ASN A 73 4.98 0.40 -10.59
CA ASN A 73 5.23 -0.75 -9.71
C ASN A 73 4.48 -2.04 -10.12
N ILE A 74 3.33 -1.91 -10.79
CA ILE A 74 2.44 -3.05 -11.10
C ILE A 74 2.44 -3.46 -12.57
N MET A 75 2.90 -2.60 -13.50
CA MET A 75 2.91 -2.86 -14.95
C MET A 75 3.61 -4.17 -15.35
N GLY A 76 4.61 -4.62 -14.59
CA GLY A 76 5.31 -5.89 -14.84
C GLY A 76 4.70 -7.11 -14.14
N LYS A 77 3.57 -6.95 -13.46
CA LYS A 77 2.96 -7.99 -12.60
C LYS A 77 1.54 -8.35 -13.02
N VAL A 78 0.83 -7.42 -13.66
CA VAL A 78 -0.57 -7.62 -14.09
C VAL A 78 -0.65 -8.23 -15.48
N ASP A 79 -1.62 -9.11 -15.70
CA ASP A 79 -1.96 -9.61 -17.04
C ASP A 79 -2.93 -8.68 -17.77
N CYS A 80 -3.74 -7.95 -17.00
CA CYS A 80 -4.72 -7.01 -17.52
C CYS A 80 -4.77 -5.75 -16.66
N LEU A 81 -4.78 -4.59 -17.33
CA LEU A 81 -4.91 -3.28 -16.72
C LEU A 81 -6.20 -2.62 -17.22
N LEU A 82 -7.13 -2.36 -16.31
CA LEU A 82 -8.37 -1.63 -16.58
C LEU A 82 -8.20 -0.18 -16.11
N ILE A 83 -8.44 0.79 -16.99
CA ILE A 83 -8.34 2.22 -16.68
C ILE A 83 -9.72 2.87 -16.85
N GLY A 84 -10.18 3.56 -15.81
CA GLY A 84 -11.44 4.29 -15.78
C GLY A 84 -11.30 5.68 -15.14
N GLY A 85 -12.43 6.38 -15.00
CA GLY A 85 -12.47 7.74 -14.42
C GLY A 85 -11.87 8.81 -15.34
N GLY A 86 -11.67 10.01 -14.79
CA GLY A 86 -11.16 11.17 -15.55
C GLY A 86 -9.77 10.95 -16.16
N MET A 87 -8.94 10.10 -15.53
CA MET A 87 -7.62 9.77 -16.05
C MET A 87 -7.66 8.98 -17.38
N ALA A 88 -8.76 8.27 -17.68
CA ALA A 88 -8.92 7.55 -18.94
C ALA A 88 -8.89 8.51 -20.14
N ALA A 89 -9.38 9.74 -20.00
CA ALA A 89 -9.36 10.74 -21.07
C ALA A 89 -7.95 11.09 -21.53
N THR A 90 -6.96 11.06 -20.63
CA THR A 90 -5.55 11.28 -21.00
C THR A 90 -5.02 10.15 -21.89
N PHE A 91 -5.41 8.90 -21.63
CA PHE A 91 -5.03 7.76 -22.45
C PHE A 91 -5.80 7.71 -23.77
N LEU A 92 -7.08 8.09 -23.79
CA LEU A 92 -7.90 8.13 -25.00
C LEU A 92 -7.50 9.26 -25.97
N LYS A 93 -6.89 10.33 -25.46
CA LYS A 93 -6.41 11.45 -26.26
C LYS A 93 -5.02 11.20 -26.89
N ALA A 94 -4.20 10.36 -26.26
CA ALA A 94 -2.84 10.05 -26.68
C ALA A 94 -2.81 9.14 -27.91
#